data_AF-A0A661M121-F1
#
_entry.id   AF-A0A661M121-F1
#
_cell.length_a   1.000
_cell.length_b   1.000
_cell.length_c   1.000
_cell.angle_alpha   90.00
_cell.angle_beta   90.00
_cell.angle_gamma   90.00
#
_symmetry.space_group_name_H-M   'P 1'
#
loop_
_entity.id
_entity.type
_entity.pdbx_description
1 polymer ?
#
loop_
_entity_poly.entity_id
_entity_poly.type
_entity_poly.pdbx_seq_one_letter_code
_entity_poly.pdbx_strand_id
1 'polypeptide(L)' 'MFCSITSALRPPCCTILESISDGVFTIDPNKRITSFNRAAQTTTGFKAGEAIGQYCFDVFRANIFQLKKG' A
#
# COMPACT_ATOMS: atom_id res chain seq x y z
N MET A 1 13.86 -16.58 5.31
CA MET A 1 12.64 -15.75 5.24
C MET A 1 12.11 -15.67 6.66
N PHE A 2 11.79 -14.47 7.15
CA PHE A 2 11.81 -14.03 8.57
C PHE A 2 13.20 -13.65 9.08
N CYS A 3 13.49 -12.35 9.04
CA CYS A 3 14.61 -11.76 9.78
C CYS A 3 14.15 -11.62 11.24
N SER A 4 14.59 -12.54 12.09
CA SER A 4 14.40 -12.47 13.54
C SER A 4 15.56 -11.68 14.14
N ILE A 5 15.38 -10.39 14.40
CA ILE A 5 16.24 -9.67 15.37
C ILE A 5 15.47 -8.51 16.02
N THR A 6 15.18 -8.71 17.29
CA THR A 6 14.75 -7.70 18.25
C THR A 6 15.97 -6.83 18.61
N SER A 7 16.18 -5.68 17.95
CA SER A 7 16.92 -4.54 18.54
C SER A 7 16.93 -3.31 17.61
N ALA A 8 16.19 -2.28 18.04
CA ALA A 8 16.41 -0.83 17.88
C ALA A 8 16.66 -0.15 16.53
N LEU A 9 16.99 -0.82 15.41
CA LEU A 9 17.25 -0.14 14.13
C LEU A 9 16.54 -0.86 12.98
N ARG A 10 15.35 -0.36 12.62
CA ARG A 10 14.68 -0.74 11.37
C ARG A 10 15.59 -0.36 10.19
N PRO A 11 15.91 -1.27 9.26
CA PRO A 11 16.72 -0.93 8.09
C PRO A 11 16.02 0.18 7.28
N PRO A 12 16.78 1.12 6.69
CA PRO A 12 16.24 2.34 6.06
C PRO A 12 15.30 2.07 4.88
N CYS A 13 15.23 0.83 4.36
CA CYS A 13 14.28 0.48 3.31
C CYS A 13 12.82 0.36 3.80
N CYS A 14 12.59 0.15 5.09
CA CYS A 14 11.22 0.08 5.64
C CYS A 14 10.68 1.44 6.10
N THR A 15 11.55 2.38 6.49
CA THR A 15 11.13 3.67 7.03
C THR A 15 10.58 4.61 5.94
N ILE A 16 11.13 4.54 4.73
CA ILE A 16 10.72 5.44 3.63
C ILE A 16 9.25 5.21 3.27
N LEU A 17 8.79 3.95 3.22
CA LEU A 17 7.39 3.63 2.89
C LEU A 17 6.40 4.00 4.00
N GLU A 18 6.82 4.02 5.27
CA GLU A 18 6.00 4.49 6.40
C GLU A 18 6.04 6.01 6.59
N SER A 19 7.06 6.70 6.07
CA SER A 19 7.17 8.17 6.09
C SER A 19 6.49 8.87 4.91
N ILE A 20 5.95 8.13 3.94
CA ILE A 20 5.13 8.71 2.88
C ILE A 20 3.74 8.98 3.46
N SER A 21 3.41 10.27 3.60
CA SER A 21 2.09 10.73 4.05
C SER A 21 0.97 10.37 3.06
N ASP A 22 1.31 10.13 1.80
CA ASP A 22 0.38 9.73 0.76
C ASP A 22 0.08 8.23 0.81
N GLY A 23 -1.17 7.87 0.56
CA GLY A 23 -1.59 6.49 0.50
C GLY A 23 -0.89 5.71 -0.61
N VAL A 24 -0.22 4.61 -0.24
CA VAL A 24 0.43 3.70 -1.18
C VAL A 24 -0.23 2.33 -1.12
N PHE A 25 -0.58 1.81 -2.29
CA PHE A 25 -1.04 0.45 -2.47
C PHE A 25 -0.41 -0.14 -3.73
N THR A 26 -0.29 -1.46 -3.77
CA THR A 26 0.19 -2.19 -4.95
C THR A 26 -0.89 -3.11 -5.49
N ILE A 27 -0.81 -3.44 -6.77
CA ILE A 27 -1.72 -4.40 -7.42
C ILE A 27 -0.94 -5.50 -8.13
N ASP A 28 -1.56 -6.66 -8.29
CA ASP A 28 -1.09 -7.73 -9.17
C ASP A 28 -1.48 -7.46 -10.65
N PRO A 29 -1.05 -8.31 -11.61
CA PRO A 29 -1.47 -8.20 -13.01
C PRO A 29 -2.99 -8.30 -13.22
N ASN A 30 -3.71 -8.99 -12.33
CA ASN A 30 -5.16 -9.11 -12.33
C ASN A 30 -5.87 -7.91 -11.70
N LYS A 31 -5.14 -6.84 -11.37
CA LYS A 31 -5.64 -5.60 -10.76
C LYS A 31 -6.16 -5.78 -9.33
N ARG A 32 -5.78 -6.84 -8.64
CA ARG A 32 -6.11 -7.06 -7.22
C ARG A 32 -5.08 -6.40 -6.33
N ILE A 33 -5.53 -5.77 -5.25
CA ILE A 33 -4.65 -5.11 -4.28
C ILE A 33 -3.82 -6.17 -3.54
N THR A 34 -2.51 -6.00 -3.54
CA THR A 34 -1.54 -6.91 -2.88
C THR A 34 -0.87 -6.31 -1.65
N SER A 35 -0.82 -4.98 -1.55
CA SER A 35 -0.37 -4.28 -0.35
C SER A 35 -1.13 -2.98 -0.17
N PHE A 36 -1.23 -2.54 1.09
CA PHE A 36 -2.01 -1.36 1.46
C PHE A 36 -1.41 -0.71 2.71
N ASN A 37 -0.69 0.40 2.54
CA ASN A 37 0.01 1.03 3.67
C ASN A 37 -0.96 1.73 4.64
N ARG A 38 -0.44 2.18 5.78
CA ARG A 38 -1.26 2.87 6.80
C ARG A 38 -1.86 4.17 6.26
N ALA A 39 -1.10 4.96 5.50
CA ALA A 39 -1.60 6.20 4.92
C ALA A 39 -2.81 5.95 4.02
N ALA A 40 -2.80 4.90 3.19
CA ALA A 40 -3.93 4.53 2.33
C ALA A 40 -5.17 4.16 3.14
N GLN A 41 -5.01 3.51 4.30
CA GLN A 41 -6.12 3.23 5.21
C GLN A 41 -6.71 4.50 5.77
N THR A 42 -5.87 5.43 6.21
CA THR A 42 -6.32 6.73 6.74
C THR A 42 -7.00 7.58 5.65
N THR A 43 -6.44 7.63 4.44
CA THR A 43 -6.97 8.45 3.34
C THR A 43 -8.29 7.91 2.79
N THR A 44 -8.43 6.58 2.67
CA THR A 44 -9.60 5.96 2.05
C THR A 44 -10.68 5.54 3.04
N GLY A 45 -10.32 5.34 4.30
CA GLY A 45 -11.18 4.76 5.33
C GLY A 45 -11.27 3.22 5.31
N PHE A 46 -10.71 2.55 4.29
CA PHE A 46 -10.67 1.09 4.25
C PHE A 46 -9.52 0.54 5.08
N LYS A 47 -9.75 -0.56 5.80
CA LYS A 47 -8.66 -1.33 6.42
C LYS A 47 -7.97 -2.19 5.37
N ALA A 48 -6.70 -2.51 5.62
CA ALA A 48 -5.95 -3.40 4.73
C ALA A 48 -6.66 -4.77 4.53
N GLY A 49 -7.30 -5.31 5.58
CA GLY A 49 -8.05 -6.56 5.48
C GLY A 49 -9.32 -6.49 4.61
N GLU A 50 -9.84 -5.29 4.37
CA GLU A 50 -10.99 -5.06 3.49
C GLU A 50 -10.54 -4.78 2.05
N ALA A 51 -9.35 -4.21 1.87
CA ALA A 51 -8.82 -3.84 0.56
C ALA A 51 -8.01 -4.95 -0.12
N ILE A 52 -7.19 -5.70 0.62
CA ILE A 52 -6.31 -6.72 0.04
C ILE A 52 -7.14 -7.83 -0.61
N GLY A 53 -6.77 -8.21 -1.84
CA GLY A 53 -7.47 -9.20 -2.64
C GLY A 53 -8.64 -8.65 -3.45
N GLN A 54 -9.16 -7.46 -3.10
CA GLN A 54 -10.19 -6.79 -3.88
C GLN A 54 -9.61 -6.16 -5.15
N TYR A 55 -10.47 -5.95 -6.16
CA TYR A 55 -10.06 -5.20 -7.33
C TYR A 55 -9.82 -3.74 -6.96
N CYS A 56 -8.74 -3.15 -7.47
CA CYS A 56 -8.39 -1.79 -7.12
C CYS A 56 -9.45 -0.77 -7.54
N PHE A 57 -10.22 -1.04 -8.60
CA PHE A 57 -11.29 -0.16 -9.07
C PHE A 57 -12.57 -0.22 -8.21
N ASP A 58 -12.75 -1.28 -7.41
CA ASP A 58 -13.85 -1.38 -6.45
C ASP A 58 -13.55 -0.53 -5.20
N VAL A 59 -12.27 -0.52 -4.77
CA VAL A 59 -11.79 0.24 -3.61
C VAL A 59 -11.53 1.70 -3.96
N PHE A 60 -10.95 1.95 -5.13
CA PHE A 60 -10.61 3.27 -5.63
C PHE A 60 -11.36 3.52 -6.94
N ARG A 61 -12.42 4.35 -6.87
CA ARG A 61 -13.14 4.78 -8.09
C ARG A 61 -12.14 5.33 -9.10
N ALA A 62 -12.34 5.03 -10.38
CA ALA A 62 -11.40 5.11 -11.51
C ALA A 62 -10.67 6.47 -11.76
N ASN A 63 -10.86 7.49 -10.93
CA ASN A 63 -10.31 8.83 -11.11
C ASN A 63 -8.91 9.05 -10.49
N ILE A 64 -8.28 8.03 -9.90
CA ILE A 64 -7.01 8.18 -9.16
C ILE A 64 -5.77 7.85 -10.00
N PHE A 65 -5.92 7.34 -11.22
CA PHE A 65 -4.77 6.95 -12.04
C PHE A 65 -4.17 8.13 -12.82
N GLN A 66 -3.27 8.86 -12.18
CA GLN A 66 -2.25 9.65 -12.87
C GLN A 66 -1.12 8.70 -13.31
N LEU A 67 -1.37 7.91 -14.36
CA LEU A 67 -0.29 7.19 -15.03
C LEU A 67 0.64 8.25 -15.63
N LYS A 68 1.81 8.47 -15.02
CA LYS A 68 2.94 9.08 -15.74
C LYS A 68 3.26 8.15 -16.90
N LYS A 69 2.65 8.41 -18.06
CA LYS A 69 3.10 7.85 -19.32
C LYS A 69 4.48 8.45 -19.58
N GLY A 70 5.49 7.60 -19.55
CA GLY A 70 6.77 7.87 -20.21
C GLY A 70 6.57 7.91 -21.71
#